data_AF-Q9PRF3-F1
#
_entry.id   AF-Q9PRF3-F1
#
_cell.length_a   1.000
_cell.length_b   1.000
_cell.length_c   1.000
_cell.angle_alpha   90.00
_cell.angle_beta   90.00
_cell.angle_gamma   90.00
#
_symmetry.space_group_name_H-M   'P 1'
#
loop_
_entity.id
_entity.type
_entity.pdbx_description
1 polymer ?
#
loop_
_entity_poly.entity_id
_entity_poly.type
_entity_poly.pdbx_seq_one_letter_code
_entity_poly.pdbx_strand_id
1 'polypeptide(L)' 'STSKEDKRPRTAFTAEQLQRLKTEFQTNRYLTEQRRQNLAQELGLNES' A
#
# COMPACT_ATOMS: atom_id res chain seq x y z
N SER A 1 -33.90 -5.17 -2.37
CA SER A 1 -33.15 -5.96 -1.38
C SER A 1 -31.66 -5.80 -1.63
N THR A 2 -31.02 -4.96 -0.82
CA THR A 2 -29.56 -4.80 -0.57
C THR A 2 -28.60 -4.97 -1.77
N SER A 3 -28.47 -3.93 -2.59
CA SER A 3 -27.35 -3.76 -3.52
C SER A 3 -26.07 -3.54 -2.71
N LYS A 4 -25.28 -4.61 -2.58
CA LYS A 4 -24.05 -4.66 -1.80
C LYS A 4 -23.02 -3.71 -2.38
N GLU A 5 -22.66 -2.71 -1.58
CA GLU A 5 -21.39 -1.98 -1.56
C GLU A 5 -20.68 -1.76 -2.90
N ASP A 6 -21.00 -0.61 -3.48
CA ASP A 6 -20.14 0.20 -4.35
C ASP A 6 -18.86 0.61 -3.58
N LYS A 7 -17.99 -0.36 -3.31
CA LYS A 7 -16.62 -0.12 -2.91
C LYS A 7 -15.78 -0.59 -4.08
N ARG A 8 -15.33 0.37 -4.91
CA ARG A 8 -14.16 0.20 -5.78
C ARG A 8 -13.17 -0.72 -5.08
N PRO A 9 -12.60 -1.75 -5.72
CA PRO A 9 -11.73 -2.70 -5.02
C PRO A 9 -10.65 -1.88 -4.32
N ARG A 10 -10.75 -1.74 -3.00
CA ARG A 10 -9.70 -1.13 -2.20
C ARG A 10 -8.48 -1.92 -2.57
N THR A 11 -7.44 -1.25 -3.03
CA THR A 11 -6.16 -1.85 -3.43
C THR A 11 -5.77 -2.82 -2.34
N ALA A 12 -6.04 -4.11 -2.55
CA ALA A 12 -5.88 -5.12 -1.52
C ALA A 12 -4.41 -5.50 -1.58
N PHE A 13 -3.64 -4.94 -0.65
CA PHE A 13 -2.22 -5.28 -0.55
C PHE A 13 -2.09 -6.77 -0.23
N THR A 14 -1.19 -7.47 -0.93
CA THR A 14 -0.82 -8.84 -0.60
C THR A 14 -0.15 -8.89 0.77
N ALA A 15 -0.12 -10.07 1.39
CA ALA A 15 0.56 -10.26 2.68
C ALA A 15 2.04 -9.82 2.63
N GLU A 16 2.71 -10.06 1.50
CA GLU A 16 4.08 -9.63 1.25
C GLU A 16 4.22 -8.10 1.18
N GLN A 17 3.31 -7.43 0.46
CA GLN A 17 3.29 -5.96 0.38
C GLN A 17 3.08 -5.33 1.77
N LEU A 18 2.15 -5.87 2.56
CA LEU A 18 1.93 -5.41 3.95
C LEU A 18 3.15 -5.62 4.84
N GLN A 19 3.81 -6.77 4.71
CA GLN A 19 5.02 -7.07 5.48
C GLN A 19 6.14 -6.09 5.14
N ARG A 20 6.35 -5.80 3.85
CA ARG A 20 7.37 -4.83 3.40
C ARG A 20 7.06 -3.42 3.90
N LEU A 21 5.82 -2.96 3.76
CA LEU A 21 5.37 -1.66 4.29
C LEU A 21 5.61 -1.55 5.80
N LYS A 22 5.32 -2.62 6.55
CA LYS A 22 5.54 -2.67 8.00
C LYS A 22 7.03 -2.62 8.37
N THR A 23 7.87 -3.37 7.66
CA THR A 23 9.33 -3.37 7.88
C THR A 23 9.94 -2.00 7.58
N GLU A 24 9.54 -1.37 6.46
CA GLU A 24 10.01 -0.03 6.11
C GLU A 24 9.55 1.02 7.12
N PHE A 25 8.31 0.95 7.60
CA PHE A 25 7.81 1.85 8.65
C PHE A 25 8.53 1.65 9.99
N GLN A 26 8.89 0.43 10.35
CA GLN A 26 9.69 0.13 11.55
C GLN A 26 11.12 0.65 11.43
N THR A 27 11.71 0.57 10.23
CA THR A 27 13.10 0.98 9.97
C THR A 27 13.21 2.50 9.80
N ASN A 28 12.24 3.14 9.16
CA ASN A 28 12.16 4.58 8.94
C ASN A 28 10.73 5.07 9.17
N ARG A 29 10.46 5.48 10.41
CA ARG A 29 9.15 5.98 10.85
C ARG A 29 8.64 7.19 10.07
N TYR A 30 9.55 7.88 9.37
CA TYR A 30 9.26 8.99 8.48
C TYR A 30 9.87 8.72 7.11
N LEU A 31 9.05 8.24 6.18
CA LEU A 31 9.45 8.07 4.79
C LEU A 31 9.39 9.43 4.08
N THR A 32 10.47 9.78 3.40
CA THR A 32 10.44 10.88 2.43
C THR A 32 9.54 10.49 1.26
N GLU A 33 9.01 11.49 0.55
CA GLU A 33 8.20 11.28 -0.65
C GLU A 33 8.89 10.38 -1.68
N GLN A 34 10.18 10.62 -1.93
CA GLN A 34 10.98 9.79 -2.83
C GLN A 34 11.01 8.31 -2.40
N ARG A 35 11.14 8.02 -1.09
CA ARG A 35 11.14 6.64 -0.59
C ARG A 35 9.77 6.00 -0.71
N ARG A 36 8.70 6.75 -0.46
CA ARG A 36 7.33 6.27 -0.66
C ARG A 36 7.08 5.89 -2.12
N GLN A 37 7.52 6.72 -3.07
CA GLN A 37 7.39 6.45 -4.51
C GLN A 37 8.18 5.21 -4.93
N ASN A 38 9.44 5.09 -4.50
CA ASN A 38 10.23 3.89 -4.77
C ASN A 38 9.60 2.63 -4.18
N LEU A 39 9.08 2.71 -2.95
CA LEU A 39 8.41 1.58 -2.29
C LEU A 39 7.11 1.19 -3.00
N ALA A 40 6.34 2.17 -3.50
CA ALA A 40 5.17 1.92 -4.31
C ALA A 40 5.53 1.24 -5.64
N GLN A 41 6.60 1.69 -6.31
CA GLN A 41 7.10 1.07 -7.54
C GLN A 41 7.61 -0.36 -7.30
N GLU A 42 8.41 -0.59 -6.25
CA GLU A 42 8.90 -1.94 -5.86
C GLU A 42 7.74 -2.91 -5.60
N LEU A 43 6.68 -2.41 -4.96
CA LEU A 43 5.51 -3.20 -4.63
C LEU A 43 4.46 -3.26 -5.75
N GLY A 44 4.70 -2.59 -6.89
CA GLY A 44 3.74 -2.51 -8.00
C GLY A 44 2.41 -1.85 -7.62
N LEU A 45 2.44 -0.93 -6.66
CA LEU A 45 1.28 -0.19 -6.18
C LEU A 45 1.11 1.08 -7.01
N ASN A 46 -0.01 1.21 -7.72
CA ASN A 46 -0.39 2.48 -8.32
C ASN A 46 -0.88 3.44 -7.24
N GLU A 47 -0.34 4.66 -7.22
CA GLU A 47 -0.87 5.78 -6.44
C GLU A 47 -2.32 6.02 -6.91
N SER A 48 -3.30 5.72 -6.05
CA SER A 48 -4.74 5.92 -6.30
C SER A 48 -5.22 7.25 -5.74
#